data_AF-A0A381YYQ5-F1
#
_entry.id   AF-A0A381YYQ5-F1
#
_cell.length_a   1.000
_cell.length_b   1.000
_cell.length_c   1.000
_cell.angle_alpha   90.00
_cell.angle_beta   90.00
_cell.angle_gamma   90.00
#
_symmetry.space_group_name_H-M   'P 1'
#
loop_
_entity.id
_entity.type
_entity.pdbx_description
1 polymer ?
#
loop_
_entity_poly.entity_id
_entity_poly.type
_entity_poly.pdbx_seq_one_letter_code
_entity_poly.pdbx_strand_id
1 'polypeptide(L)'
;MIKVEIVNGPIGFFPTDDNHRQDGAELTFNGRVRATEHGKNITALEYEKYEGMAQTELKQLAKETVQRFPINDLFCRHRIGRVNVGETSIHVVICSKHRQEGIDAMSWFIAELK
;
A
#
# COMPACT_ATOMS: atom_id res chain seq x y z
N MET A 1 12.79 -6.11 -3.54
CA MET A 1 12.81 -6.02 -2.06
C MET A 1 11.39 -5.87 -1.53
N ILE A 2 11.08 -6.46 -0.37
CA ILE A 2 9.78 -6.28 0.29
C ILE A 2 9.97 -5.45 1.56
N LYS A 3 9.18 -4.38 1.72
CA LYS A 3 9.14 -3.57 2.93
C LYS A 3 7.70 -3.29 3.33
N VAL A 4 7.33 -3.69 4.54
CA VAL A 4 5.98 -3.51 5.09
C VAL A 4 6.07 -2.89 6.48
N GLU A 5 5.40 -1.76 6.68
CA GLU A 5 5.41 -0.99 7.92
C GLU A 5 3.98 -0.63 8.34
N ILE A 6 3.66 -0.84 9.62
CA ILE A 6 2.48 -0.24 10.26
C ILE A 6 2.94 1.04 10.95
N VAL A 7 2.24 2.14 10.70
CA VAL A 7 2.60 3.46 11.26
C VAL A 7 1.45 4.03 12.09
N ASN A 8 1.81 4.69 13.19
CA ASN A 8 0.88 5.45 14.02
C ASN A 8 1.10 6.94 13.77
N GLY A 9 0.24 7.53 12.93
CA GLY A 9 0.37 8.92 12.45
C GLY A 9 0.50 9.04 10.92
N PRO A 10 0.72 10.25 10.39
CA PRO A 10 0.79 10.49 8.96
C PRO A 10 1.79 9.58 8.24
N ILE A 11 1.40 9.06 7.08
CA ILE A 11 2.26 8.20 6.27
C ILE A 11 3.34 9.07 5.61
N GLY A 12 4.61 8.77 5.90
CA GLY A 12 5.71 9.19 5.03
C GLY A 12 5.63 8.41 3.72
N PHE A 13 5.75 9.10 2.59
CA PHE A 13 5.78 8.44 1.28
C PHE A 13 7.15 7.79 1.04
N PHE A 14 7.19 6.70 0.29
CA PHE A 14 8.46 6.21 -0.23
C PHE A 14 8.93 7.20 -1.29
N PRO A 15 10.19 7.67 -1.24
CA PRO A 15 10.69 8.61 -2.23
C PRO A 15 10.81 7.92 -3.58
N THR A 16 10.48 8.65 -4.64
CA THR A 16 10.83 8.29 -6.02
C THR A 16 12.16 8.95 -6.37
N ASP A 17 13.01 8.25 -7.13
CA ASP A 17 14.23 8.81 -7.70
C ASP A 17 14.49 8.26 -9.12
N ASP A 18 15.49 8.81 -9.81
CA ASP A 18 15.83 8.45 -11.20
C ASP A 18 17.03 7.47 -11.30
N ASN A 19 17.24 6.61 -10.29
CA ASN A 19 18.36 5.65 -10.27
C ASN A 19 17.95 4.18 -10.49
N HIS A 20 16.71 3.94 -10.90
CA HIS A 20 16.16 2.60 -11.16
C HIS A 20 16.64 2.03 -12.50
N ARG A 21 17.76 1.30 -12.50
CA ARG A 21 18.37 0.77 -13.74
C ARG A 21 17.70 -0.47 -14.31
N GLN A 22 16.87 -1.17 -13.52
CA GLN A 22 16.24 -2.44 -13.91
C GLN A 22 14.71 -2.39 -13.90
N ASP A 23 14.13 -1.27 -13.43
CA ASP A 23 12.69 -1.05 -13.39
C ASP A 23 12.29 -0.08 -14.50
N GLY A 24 11.44 -0.53 -15.42
CA GLY A 24 10.85 0.32 -16.44
C GLY A 24 9.52 0.95 -16.01
N ALA A 25 9.02 0.60 -14.82
CA ALA A 25 7.80 1.15 -14.25
C ALA A 25 7.83 1.15 -12.72
N GLU A 26 7.45 2.29 -12.14
CA GLU A 26 7.10 2.47 -10.74
C GLU A 26 5.61 2.85 -10.67
N LEU A 27 4.84 2.11 -9.86
CA LEU A 27 3.43 2.41 -9.61
C LEU A 27 3.22 2.75 -8.16
N THR A 28 2.55 3.86 -7.91
CA THR A 28 2.15 4.30 -6.57
C THR A 28 0.64 4.24 -6.40
N PHE A 29 0.17 3.60 -5.33
CA PHE A 29 -1.21 3.65 -4.86
C PHE A 29 -1.29 4.35 -3.50
N ASN A 30 -2.23 5.29 -3.39
CA ASN A 30 -2.55 5.99 -2.16
C ASN A 30 -4.04 5.80 -1.86
N GLY A 31 -4.37 4.90 -0.94
CA GLY A 31 -5.73 4.76 -0.44
C GLY A 31 -6.05 5.90 0.50
N ARG A 32 -7.05 6.73 0.14
CA ARG A 32 -7.43 7.92 0.90
C ARG A 32 -8.81 7.75 1.53
N VAL A 33 -8.96 8.29 2.73
CA VAL A 33 -10.28 8.36 3.39
C VAL A 33 -11.18 9.32 2.62
N ARG A 34 -12.33 8.84 2.19
CA ARG A 34 -13.34 9.65 1.49
C ARG A 34 -14.25 10.35 2.50
N ALA A 35 -14.86 11.45 2.08
CA ALA A 35 -15.79 12.22 2.93
C ALA A 35 -17.10 11.48 3.25
N THR A 36 -17.37 10.36 2.55
CA THR A 36 -18.60 9.58 2.69
C THR A 36 -18.30 8.10 2.89
N GLU A 37 -19.06 7.49 3.80
CA GLU A 37 -19.04 6.05 4.07
C GLU A 37 -20.46 5.57 4.33
N HIS A 38 -20.87 4.48 3.66
CA HIS A 38 -22.24 3.96 3.70
C HIS A 38 -23.34 5.03 3.51
N GLY A 39 -23.07 6.01 2.65
CA GLY A 39 -23.98 7.13 2.35
C GLY A 39 -24.03 8.24 3.40
N LYS A 40 -23.21 8.19 4.45
CA LYS A 40 -23.14 9.22 5.50
C LYS A 40 -21.84 10.01 5.40
N ASN A 41 -21.90 11.29 5.73
CA ASN A 41 -20.69 12.11 5.84
C ASN A 41 -19.90 11.71 7.10
N ILE A 42 -18.59 11.53 6.92
CA ILE A 42 -17.64 11.22 8.00
C ILE A 42 -16.54 12.28 8.00
N THR A 43 -15.83 12.40 9.13
CA THR A 43 -14.65 13.29 9.24
C THR A 43 -13.34 12.51 9.30
N ALA A 44 -13.40 11.22 9.64
CA ALA A 44 -12.28 10.31 9.71
C ALA A 44 -12.75 8.86 9.72
N LEU A 45 -11.81 7.94 9.45
CA LEU A 45 -11.91 6.53 9.80
C LEU A 45 -11.00 6.23 10.99
N GLU A 46 -11.40 5.27 11.83
CA GLU A 46 -10.58 4.73 12.91
C GLU A 46 -10.14 3.31 12.53
N TYR A 47 -8.83 3.11 12.36
CA TYR A 47 -8.28 1.80 12.04
C TYR A 47 -7.77 1.14 13.33
N GLU A 48 -8.48 0.13 13.81
CA GLU A 48 -8.13 -0.59 15.02
C GLU A 48 -6.89 -1.49 14.81
N LYS A 49 -6.20 -1.77 15.91
CA LYS A 49 -4.98 -2.58 15.92
C LYS A 49 -5.26 -3.95 16.53
N TYR A 50 -5.15 -5.00 15.73
CA TYR A 50 -4.75 -6.33 16.24
C TYR A 50 -3.23 -6.38 16.19
N GLU A 51 -2.57 -6.00 17.30
CA GLU A 51 -1.11 -5.84 17.33
C GLU A 51 -0.40 -7.13 16.90
N GLY A 52 0.38 -7.07 15.82
CA GLY A 52 1.19 -8.18 15.30
C GLY A 52 0.57 -8.98 14.15
N MET A 53 -0.75 -9.15 14.13
CA MET A 53 -1.44 -9.90 13.07
C MET A 53 -1.43 -9.13 11.75
N ALA A 54 -1.86 -7.86 11.76
CA ALA A 54 -1.96 -7.03 10.55
C ALA A 54 -0.61 -6.88 9.82
N GLN A 55 0.49 -6.65 10.55
CA GLN A 55 1.81 -6.54 9.92
C GLN A 55 2.27 -7.88 9.33
N THR A 56 1.97 -8.99 10.00
CA THR A 56 2.34 -10.33 9.54
C THR A 56 1.56 -10.71 8.28
N GLU A 57 0.25 -10.47 8.27
CA GLU A 57 -0.63 -10.72 7.12
C GLU A 57 -0.25 -9.85 5.92
N LEU A 58 -0.04 -8.54 6.12
CA LEU A 58 0.43 -7.66 5.03
C LEU A 58 1.79 -8.09 4.47
N LYS A 59 2.71 -8.52 5.34
CA LYS A 59 4.01 -9.03 4.91
C LYS A 59 3.88 -10.34 4.15
N GLN A 60 2.94 -11.20 4.53
CA GLN A 60 2.66 -12.43 3.82
C GLN A 60 2.02 -12.17 2.45
N LEU A 61 1.04 -11.27 2.38
CA LEU A 61 0.42 -10.85 1.14
C LEU A 61 1.43 -10.21 0.17
N ALA A 62 2.34 -9.37 0.69
CA ALA A 62 3.41 -8.79 -0.11
C ALA A 62 4.36 -9.86 -0.68
N LYS A 63 4.70 -10.89 0.12
CA LYS A 63 5.51 -12.03 -0.36
C LYS A 63 4.78 -12.82 -1.44
N GLU A 64 3.51 -13.10 -1.25
CA GLU A 64 2.69 -13.81 -2.23
C GLU A 64 2.61 -13.02 -3.54
N THR A 65 2.45 -11.70 -3.47
CA THR A 65 2.44 -10.82 -4.66
C THR A 65 3.74 -10.96 -5.45
N VAL A 66 4.89 -10.85 -4.77
CA VAL A 66 6.21 -10.94 -5.42
C VAL A 66 6.50 -12.35 -5.96
N GLN A 67 5.93 -13.40 -5.35
CA GLN A 67 6.01 -14.76 -5.88
C GLN A 67 5.13 -14.97 -7.12
N ARG A 68 3.98 -14.28 -7.16
CA ARG A 68 2.97 -14.43 -8.20
C ARG A 68 3.25 -13.60 -9.46
N PHE A 69 3.82 -12.40 -9.28
CA PHE A 69 4.07 -11.45 -10.36
C PHE A 69 5.57 -11.16 -10.49
N PRO A 70 6.10 -11.00 -11.72
CA PRO A 70 7.50 -10.68 -11.94
C PRO A 70 7.79 -9.20 -11.67
N ILE A 71 7.70 -8.81 -10.40
CA ILE A 71 7.99 -7.48 -9.87
C ILE A 71 9.29 -7.51 -9.04
N ASN A 72 10.03 -6.41 -9.03
CA ASN A 72 11.32 -6.32 -8.35
C ASN A 72 11.15 -5.88 -6.90
N ASP A 73 10.28 -4.89 -6.65
CA ASP A 73 10.06 -4.29 -5.34
C ASP A 73 8.57 -4.14 -5.02
N LEU A 74 8.24 -4.30 -3.73
CA LEU A 74 6.93 -4.00 -3.16
C LEU A 74 7.13 -3.36 -1.78
N PHE A 75 6.72 -2.10 -1.69
CA PHE A 75 6.77 -1.33 -0.45
C PHE A 75 5.35 -0.95 -0.03
N CYS A 76 5.02 -1.15 1.24
CA CYS A 76 3.69 -0.88 1.78
C CYS A 76 3.77 -0.24 3.17
N ARG A 77 3.04 0.85 3.36
CA ARG A 77 2.80 1.49 4.67
C ARG A 77 1.30 1.56 4.91
N HIS A 78 0.86 1.04 6.05
CA HIS A 78 -0.53 1.14 6.48
C HIS A 78 -0.61 1.93 7.79
N ARG A 79 -1.51 2.92 7.83
CA ARG A 79 -1.73 3.77 8.99
C ARG A 79 -2.81 3.18 9.87
N ILE A 80 -2.53 3.13 11.17
CA ILE A 80 -3.50 2.79 12.21
C ILE A 80 -3.95 4.04 12.98
N GLY A 81 -5.01 3.87 13.77
CA GLY A 81 -5.66 4.93 14.51
C GLY A 81 -6.50 5.83 13.61
N ARG A 82 -6.76 7.05 14.08
CA ARG A 82 -7.57 8.04 13.37
C ARG A 82 -6.90 8.54 12.09
N VAL A 83 -7.62 8.46 10.97
CA VAL A 83 -7.21 8.98 9.66
C VAL A 83 -8.30 9.91 9.13
N ASN A 84 -8.00 11.20 8.99
CA ASN A 84 -9.00 12.18 8.58
C ASN A 84 -9.33 12.05 7.09
N VAL A 85 -10.50 12.56 6.69
CA VAL A 85 -10.89 12.68 5.27
C VAL A 85 -9.79 13.37 4.46
N GLY A 86 -9.45 12.79 3.30
CA GLY A 86 -8.40 13.26 2.39
C GLY A 86 -7.00 12.71 2.72
N GLU A 87 -6.78 12.23 3.95
CA GLU A 87 -5.50 11.64 4.34
C GLU A 87 -5.35 10.22 3.81
N THR A 88 -4.09 9.82 3.58
CA THR A 88 -3.72 8.48 3.13
C THR A 88 -3.77 7.51 4.31
N SER A 89 -4.55 6.42 4.18
CA SER A 89 -4.57 5.29 5.12
C SER A 89 -3.61 4.17 4.68
N ILE A 90 -3.38 4.01 3.37
CA ILE A 90 -2.38 3.07 2.85
C ILE A 90 -1.59 3.67 1.69
N HIS A 91 -0.28 3.44 1.69
CA HIS A 91 0.62 3.80 0.61
C HIS A 91 1.38 2.57 0.13
N VAL A 92 1.27 2.27 -1.17
CA VAL A 92 1.91 1.12 -1.81
C VAL A 92 2.73 1.60 -3.00
N VAL A 93 3.95 1.07 -3.13
CA VAL A 93 4.81 1.28 -4.31
C VAL A 93 5.25 -0.08 -4.84
N ILE A 94 5.09 -0.29 -6.14
CA ILE A 94 5.57 -1.50 -6.84
C ILE A 94 6.48 -1.08 -8.00
N CYS A 95 7.67 -1.66 -8.06
CA CYS A 95 8.62 -1.47 -9.16
C CYS A 95 8.73 -2.75 -9.98
N SER A 96 8.78 -2.59 -11.31
CA SER A 96 8.74 -3.71 -12.25
C SER A 96 9.45 -3.39 -13.56
N LYS A 97 9.87 -4.43 -14.29
CA LYS A 97 10.60 -4.27 -15.56
C LYS A 97 9.74 -3.59 -16.64
N HIS A 98 8.47 -3.97 -16.75
CA HIS A 98 7.52 -3.30 -17.62
C HIS A 98 6.25 -2.98 -16.84
N ARG A 99 5.45 -2.05 -17.38
CA ARG A 99 4.27 -1.53 -16.66
C ARG A 99 3.19 -2.58 -16.41
N GLN A 100 3.09 -3.60 -17.25
CA GLN A 100 1.95 -4.53 -17.18
C GLN A 100 2.02 -5.37 -15.91
N GLU A 101 3.22 -5.86 -15.59
CA GLU A 101 3.55 -6.62 -14.39
C GLU A 101 3.21 -5.82 -13.13
N GLY A 102 3.60 -4.53 -13.10
CA GLY A 102 3.31 -3.64 -11.98
C GLY A 102 1.82 -3.31 -11.83
N ILE A 103 1.10 -3.11 -12.94
CA ILE A 103 -0.36 -2.87 -12.94
C ILE A 103 -1.09 -4.09 -12.38
N ASP A 104 -0.77 -5.28 -12.90
CA ASP A 104 -1.44 -6.53 -12.51
C ASP A 104 -1.17 -6.85 -11.03
N ALA A 105 0.08 -6.69 -10.59
CA ALA A 105 0.47 -6.88 -9.20
C ALA A 105 -0.23 -5.89 -8.26
N MET A 106 -0.27 -4.60 -8.61
CA MET A 106 -0.95 -3.58 -7.81
C MET A 106 -2.45 -3.86 -7.69
N SER A 107 -3.11 -4.20 -8.81
CA SER A 107 -4.54 -4.51 -8.80
C SER A 107 -4.83 -5.74 -7.93
N TRP A 108 -3.99 -6.77 -7.99
CA TRP A 108 -4.16 -7.97 -7.18
C TRP A 108 -3.92 -7.68 -5.70
N PHE A 109 -2.81 -7.02 -5.36
CA PHE A 109 -2.46 -6.69 -3.97
C PHE A 109 -3.58 -5.92 -3.28
N ILE A 110 -4.12 -4.87 -3.92
CA ILE A 110 -5.21 -4.07 -3.35
C ILE A 110 -6.54 -4.85 -3.27
N ALA A 111 -6.79 -5.78 -4.19
CA ALA A 111 -8.00 -6.60 -4.15
C ALA A 111 -7.98 -7.65 -3.03
N GLU A 112 -6.80 -8.16 -2.65
CA GLU A 112 -6.63 -9.14 -1.57
C GLU A 112 -6.49 -8.51 -0.18
N LEU A 113 -6.09 -7.23 -0.10
CA LEU A 113 -5.93 -6.43 1.13
C LEU A 113 -7.22 -6.22 1.97
N LYS A 114 -8.32 -6.90 1.65
CA LYS A 114 -9.66 -6.65 2.23
C LYS A 114 -9.71 -6.62 3.74
#